data_AF-A0AAR2JX46-F1
#
_entry.id   AF-A0AAR2JX46-F1
#
_cell.length_a   1.000
_cell.length_b   1.000
_cell.length_c   1.000
_cell.angle_alpha   90.00
_cell.angle_beta   90.00
_cell.angle_gamma   90.00
#
_symmetry.space_group_name_H-M   'P 1'
#
loop_
_entity.id
_entity.type
_entity.pdbx_description
1 polymer ?
#
loop_
_entity_poly.entity_id
_entity_poly.type
_entity_poly.pdbx_seq_one_letter_code
_entity_poly.pdbx_strand_id
1 'polypeptide(L)'
;MKGLFFHISELDPEKGKRFLLVCALQAVIMSANRRITLIFGGFVAAVAAAFYPIFFHPYSHKDEYKELQKVNRAGIHQADVQPVGLKIWSDPFKPKS
;
A
#
# COMPACT_ATOMS: atom_id res chain seq x y z
N MET A 1 1.65 17.21 51.28
CA MET A 1 1.68 16.63 49.91
C MET A 1 3.10 16.25 49.50
N LYS A 2 3.77 15.38 50.28
CA LYS A 2 5.08 14.77 49.99
C LYS A 2 4.95 13.34 50.50
N GLY A 3 4.40 12.44 49.71
CA GLY A 3 4.05 11.10 50.21
C GLY A 3 3.68 10.07 49.16
N LEU A 4 3.52 10.47 47.90
CA LEU A 4 3.23 9.56 46.79
C LEU A 4 4.43 9.38 45.85
N PHE A 5 5.65 9.47 46.39
CA PHE A 5 6.88 9.20 45.64
C PHE A 5 7.75 8.13 46.31
N PHE A 6 7.27 7.53 47.41
CA PHE A 6 8.06 6.60 48.23
C PHE A 6 7.33 5.27 48.44
N HIS A 7 6.64 4.78 47.40
CA HIS A 7 5.98 3.47 47.46
C HIS A 7 6.12 2.66 46.16
N ILE A 8 7.21 2.88 45.41
CA ILE A 8 7.63 2.01 44.30
C ILE A 8 9.08 1.58 44.56
N SER A 9 9.29 0.90 45.69
CA SER A 9 10.58 0.31 46.07
C SER A 9 10.43 -1.15 46.52
N GLU A 10 9.36 -1.81 46.08
CA GLU A 10 9.16 -3.25 46.27
C GLU A 10 8.91 -3.89 44.89
N LEU A 11 9.89 -3.70 44.01
CA LEU A 11 9.93 -4.40 42.73
C LEU A 11 10.24 -5.86 43.02
N ASP A 12 9.18 -6.65 43.17
CA ASP A 12 9.21 -8.09 43.23
C ASP A 12 10.14 -8.61 42.10
N PRO A 13 11.36 -9.09 42.43
CA PRO A 13 12.39 -9.33 41.44
C PRO A 13 11.96 -10.42 40.45
N GLU A 14 11.03 -11.27 40.84
CA GLU A 14 10.43 -12.30 39.99
C GLU A 14 9.48 -11.71 38.93
N LYS A 15 8.78 -10.62 39.23
CA LYS A 15 7.89 -9.96 38.26
C LYS A 15 8.69 -9.18 37.21
N GLY A 16 9.79 -8.54 37.61
CA GLY A 16 10.75 -7.91 36.70
C GLY A 16 11.45 -8.92 35.80
N LYS A 17 11.89 -10.05 36.36
CA LYS A 17 12.46 -11.17 35.58
C LYS A 17 11.46 -11.80 34.63
N ARG A 18 10.20 -12.00 35.02
CA ARG A 18 9.14 -12.50 34.12
C ARG A 18 8.84 -11.52 33.00
N PHE A 19 8.80 -10.22 33.27
CA PHE A 19 8.59 -9.21 32.24
C PHE A 19 9.77 -9.16 31.25
N LEU A 20 11.00 -9.18 31.75
CA LEU A 20 12.21 -9.26 30.93
C LEU A 20 12.27 -10.58 30.14
N LEU A 21 11.86 -11.70 30.72
CA LEU A 21 11.80 -13.00 30.05
C LEU A 21 10.72 -13.00 28.96
N VAL A 22 9.55 -12.40 29.19
CA VAL A 22 8.50 -12.25 28.17
C VAL A 22 8.95 -11.34 27.04
N CYS A 23 9.58 -10.20 27.33
CA CYS A 23 10.13 -9.30 26.31
C CYS A 23 11.29 -9.94 25.53
N ALA A 24 12.19 -10.67 26.21
CA ALA A 24 13.27 -11.39 25.57
C ALA A 24 12.76 -12.58 24.75
N LEU A 25 11.74 -13.29 25.22
CA LEU A 25 11.07 -14.36 24.47
C LEU A 25 10.33 -13.79 23.26
N GLN A 26 9.68 -12.61 23.38
CA GLN A 26 9.11 -11.89 22.24
C GLN A 26 10.18 -11.44 21.24
N ALA A 27 11.34 -10.96 21.71
CA ALA A 27 12.47 -10.59 20.86
C ALA A 27 13.09 -11.82 20.16
N VAL A 28 13.14 -12.98 20.81
CA VAL A 28 13.58 -14.26 20.23
C VAL A 28 12.54 -14.84 19.26
N ILE A 29 11.24 -14.65 19.51
CA ILE A 29 10.16 -14.98 18.57
C ILE A 29 10.25 -14.07 17.33
N MET A 30 10.55 -12.77 17.49
CA MET A 30 10.83 -11.85 16.37
C MET A 30 12.13 -12.18 15.61
N SER A 31 13.03 -12.96 16.22
CA SER A 31 14.24 -13.51 15.59
C SER A 31 13.96 -14.80 14.77
N ALA A 32 12.70 -15.25 14.71
CA ALA A 32 12.33 -16.42 13.92
C ALA A 32 12.66 -16.20 12.42
N ASN A 33 13.73 -16.87 12.00
CA ASN A 33 14.16 -17.10 10.62
C ASN A 33 14.25 -15.85 9.73
N ARG A 34 15.23 -14.98 10.01
CA ARG A 34 15.65 -13.87 9.11
C ARG A 34 15.74 -14.28 7.63
N ARG A 35 16.16 -15.53 7.35
CA ARG A 35 16.18 -16.09 5.99
C ARG A 35 14.79 -16.11 5.33
N ILE A 36 13.76 -16.57 6.03
CA ILE A 36 12.39 -16.61 5.53
C ILE A 36 11.85 -15.19 5.33
N THR A 37 12.09 -14.29 6.29
CA THR A 37 11.69 -12.88 6.16
C THR A 37 12.33 -12.20 4.95
N LEU A 38 13.61 -12.46 4.69
CA LEU A 38 14.30 -11.91 3.52
C LEU A 38 13.78 -12.51 2.21
N ILE A 39 13.54 -13.81 2.17
CA ILE A 39 13.01 -14.49 0.97
C ILE A 39 11.59 -14.00 0.67
N PHE A 40 10.71 -14.00 1.68
CA PHE A 40 9.32 -13.57 1.50
C PHE A 40 9.22 -12.07 1.23
N GLY A 41 9.96 -11.24 1.96
CA GLY A 41 10.04 -9.80 1.71
C GLY A 41 10.58 -9.49 0.32
N GLY A 42 11.64 -10.18 -0.12
CA GLY A 42 12.19 -10.06 -1.47
C GLY A 42 11.20 -10.51 -2.55
N PHE A 43 10.45 -11.59 -2.31
CA PHE A 43 9.40 -12.05 -3.22
C PHE A 43 8.29 -11.01 -3.37
N VAL A 44 7.74 -10.49 -2.27
CA VAL A 44 6.70 -9.44 -2.32
C VAL A 44 7.22 -8.18 -3.01
N ALA A 45 8.47 -7.78 -2.75
CA ALA A 45 9.10 -6.65 -3.42
C ALA A 45 9.25 -6.88 -4.94
N ALA A 46 9.66 -8.08 -5.35
CA ALA A 46 9.76 -8.43 -6.77
C ALA A 46 8.39 -8.40 -7.48
N VAL A 47 7.35 -8.92 -6.81
CA VAL A 47 5.97 -8.87 -7.32
C VAL A 47 5.50 -7.42 -7.47
N ALA A 48 5.70 -6.58 -6.45
CA ALA A 48 5.33 -5.17 -6.52
C ALA A 48 6.09 -4.42 -7.63
N ALA A 49 7.38 -4.71 -7.81
CA ALA A 49 8.18 -4.13 -8.88
C ALA A 49 7.68 -4.55 -10.28
N ALA A 50 7.32 -5.82 -10.46
CA ALA A 50 6.75 -6.31 -11.72
C ALA A 50 5.39 -5.66 -12.04
N PHE A 51 4.58 -5.37 -11.02
CA PHE A 51 3.29 -4.69 -11.16
C PHE A 51 3.39 -3.17 -11.27
N TYR A 52 4.56 -2.58 -11.00
CA TYR A 52 4.77 -1.13 -11.07
C TYR A 52 4.35 -0.50 -12.41
N PRO A 53 4.79 -1.01 -13.59
CA PRO A 53 4.39 -0.43 -14.86
C PRO A 53 2.89 -0.62 -15.19
N ILE A 54 2.19 -1.56 -14.55
CA ILE A 54 0.78 -1.86 -14.86
C ILE A 54 -0.14 -0.91 -14.09
N PHE A 55 0.14 -0.64 -12.82
CA PHE A 55 -0.74 0.19 -11.99
C PHE A 55 -0.28 1.65 -11.87
N PHE A 56 1.01 1.87 -11.64
CA PHE A 56 1.51 3.19 -11.27
C PHE A 56 1.86 4.04 -12.48
N HIS A 57 2.54 3.45 -13.47
CA HIS A 57 2.92 4.16 -14.68
C HIS A 57 1.74 4.82 -15.43
N PRO A 58 0.60 4.13 -15.70
CA PRO A 58 -0.53 4.79 -16.36
C PRO A 58 -1.21 5.84 -15.48
N TYR A 59 -1.09 5.72 -14.15
CA TYR A 59 -1.63 6.70 -13.23
C TYR A 59 -0.78 7.98 -13.17
N SER A 60 0.54 7.88 -13.32
CA SER A 60 1.44 9.03 -13.32
C SER A 60 1.51 9.75 -14.67
N HIS A 61 1.25 9.06 -15.79
CA HIS A 61 1.38 9.61 -17.15
C HIS A 61 0.04 9.87 -17.84
N LYS A 62 -0.98 10.35 -17.09
CA LYS A 62 -2.33 10.58 -17.63
C LYS A 62 -2.36 11.57 -18.79
N ASP A 63 -1.51 12.61 -18.75
CA ASP A 63 -1.49 13.66 -19.76
C ASP A 63 -1.02 13.14 -21.12
N GLU A 64 -0.03 12.25 -21.15
CA GLU A 64 0.43 11.60 -22.39
C GLU A 64 -0.70 10.80 -23.04
N TYR A 65 -1.40 9.98 -22.25
CA TYR A 65 -2.55 9.21 -22.73
C TYR A 65 -3.70 10.10 -23.18
N LYS A 66 -3.89 11.25 -22.55
CA LYS A 66 -4.91 12.22 -22.94
C LYS A 66 -4.57 12.87 -24.28
N GLU A 67 -3.33 13.28 -24.50
CA GLU A 67 -2.90 13.86 -25.78
C GLU A 67 -2.96 12.82 -26.91
N LEU A 68 -2.48 11.60 -26.67
CA LEU A 68 -2.59 10.49 -27.63
C LEU A 68 -4.06 10.21 -28.00
N GLN A 69 -4.98 10.24 -27.02
CA GLN A 69 -6.40 10.07 -27.28
C GLN A 69 -7.03 11.23 -28.05
N LYS A 70 -6.64 12.48 -27.78
CA LYS A 70 -7.12 13.64 -28.54
C LYS A 70 -6.75 13.53 -30.02
N VAL A 71 -5.52 13.11 -30.32
CA VAL A 71 -5.05 12.92 -31.69
C VAL A 71 -5.79 11.75 -32.36
N ASN A 72 -5.85 10.59 -31.71
CA ASN A 72 -6.48 9.38 -32.27
C ASN A 72 -8.01 9.51 -32.44
N ARG A 73 -8.66 10.39 -31.66
CA ARG A 73 -10.11 10.65 -31.74
C ARG A 73 -10.46 11.96 -32.44
N ALA A 74 -9.49 12.63 -33.07
CA ALA A 74 -9.77 13.83 -33.84
C ALA A 74 -10.77 13.51 -34.96
N GLY A 75 -11.89 14.23 -34.99
CA GLY A 75 -12.94 14.08 -36.01
C GLY A 75 -13.88 12.88 -35.83
N ILE A 76 -13.80 12.13 -34.73
CA ILE A 76 -14.71 11.00 -34.46
C ILE A 76 -15.89 11.47 -33.58
N HIS A 77 -17.08 11.55 -34.19
CA HIS A 77 -18.33 11.73 -33.47
C HIS A 77 -18.80 10.39 -32.89
N GLN A 78 -18.64 10.22 -31.56
CA GLN A 78 -18.88 8.95 -30.87
C GLN A 78 -20.32 8.42 -30.99
N ALA A 79 -21.29 9.30 -31.24
CA ALA A 79 -22.69 8.94 -31.45
C ALA A 79 -22.92 8.27 -32.82
N ASP A 80 -22.10 8.61 -33.81
CA ASP A 80 -22.30 8.17 -35.20
C ASP A 80 -21.59 6.83 -35.49
N VAL A 81 -20.52 6.53 -34.75
CA VAL A 81 -19.77 5.27 -34.86
C VAL A 81 -20.42 4.14 -34.05
N GLN A 82 -21.18 4.47 -33.01
CA GLN A 82 -21.73 3.46 -32.11
C GLN A 82 -23.05 2.87 -32.67
N PRO A 83 -23.24 1.54 -32.51
CA PRO A 83 -24.46 0.89 -32.95
C PRO A 83 -25.68 1.44 -32.22
N VAL A 84 -26.75 1.67 -32.97
CA VAL A 84 -28.02 2.19 -32.46
C VAL A 84 -28.60 1.29 -31.35
N GLY A 85 -29.07 1.92 -30.26
CA GLY A 85 -29.70 1.24 -29.12
C GLY A 85 -28.78 0.93 -27.93
N LEU A 86 -27.48 1.23 -28.02
CA LEU A 86 -26.54 1.12 -26.90
C LEU A 86 -26.18 2.49 -26.31
N LYS A 87 -25.91 2.52 -24.99
CA LYS A 87 -25.42 3.72 -24.32
C LYS A 87 -24.04 4.08 -24.86
N ILE A 88 -23.89 5.33 -25.30
CA ILE A 88 -22.61 5.89 -25.74
C ILE A 88 -21.58 5.75 -24.62
N TRP A 89 -20.46 5.07 -24.90
CA TRP A 89 -19.37 4.89 -23.93
C TRP A 89 -18.90 6.26 -23.37
N SER A 90 -18.72 6.36 -22.05
CA SER A 90 -18.22 7.56 -21.37
C SER A 90 -16.73 7.76 -21.62
N ASP A 91 -16.33 8.89 -22.20
CA ASP A 91 -14.91 9.26 -22.32
C ASP A 91 -14.24 9.28 -20.91
N PRO A 92 -13.21 8.44 -20.68
CA PRO A 92 -12.55 8.33 -19.37
C PRO A 92 -11.84 9.62 -18.93
N PHE A 93 -11.59 10.57 -19.83
CA PHE A 93 -10.97 11.87 -19.52
C PHE A 93 -11.96 13.03 -19.55
N LYS A 94 -13.26 12.77 -19.70
CA LYS A 94 -14.28 13.82 -19.64
C LYS A 94 -14.30 14.44 -18.24
N PRO A 95 -14.18 15.78 -18.11
CA PRO A 95 -14.31 16.43 -16.81
C PRO A 95 -15.70 16.12 -16.22
N LYS A 96 -15.77 15.83 -14.91
CA LYS A 96 -17.05 15.79 -14.19
C LYS A 96 -17.57 17.23 -14.12
N SER A 97 -18.67 17.50 -14.82
CA SER A 97 -19.47 18.71 -14.66
C SER A 97 -20.36 18.61 -13.42
#